data_AF-A0A1Y5DKM4-F1
#
_entry.id   AF-A0A1Y5DKM4-F1
#
_cell.length_a   1.000
_cell.length_b   1.000
_cell.length_c   1.000
_cell.angle_alpha   90.00
_cell.angle_beta   90.00
_cell.angle_gamma   90.00
#
_symmetry.space_group_name_H-M   'P 1'
#
loop_
_entity.id
_entity.type
_entity.pdbx_description
1 polymer ?
#
loop_
_entity_poly.entity_id
_entity_poly.type
_entity_poly.pdbx_seq_one_letter_code
_entity_poly.pdbx_strand_id
1 'polypeptide(L)' 'MSLELDHVFILVEPHAKVADLLLEFGLEEGFSRDHPGQGTSNRRFTFANGLLEFLWLRDSLEAEQGPGSALFFKER' A
#
# COMPACT_ATOMS: atom_id res chain seq x y z
N MET A 1 7.49 23.38 13.61
CA MET A 1 7.48 21.99 13.12
C MET A 1 7.01 22.06 11.68
N SER A 2 7.83 21.67 10.70
CA SER A 2 7.38 21.54 9.30
C SER A 2 6.74 20.18 9.10
N LEU A 3 5.62 20.14 8.38
CA LEU A 3 5.02 18.90 7.91
C LEU A 3 5.51 18.65 6.49
N GLU A 4 5.79 17.39 6.16
CA GLU A 4 6.23 16.97 4.84
C GLU A 4 5.38 15.78 4.37
N LEU A 5 5.28 15.62 3.05
CA LEU A 5 4.61 14.48 2.45
C LEU A 5 5.52 13.26 2.60
N ASP A 6 5.01 12.23 3.27
CA ASP A 6 5.76 10.99 3.51
C ASP A 6 5.34 9.92 2.49
N HIS A 7 4.04 9.64 2.39
CA HIS A 7 3.48 8.58 1.55
C HIS A 7 2.22 9.03 0.81
N VAL A 8 2.03 8.53 -0.41
CA VAL A 8 0.76 8.55 -1.14
C VAL A 8 0.29 7.10 -1.31
N PHE A 9 -0.90 6.81 -0.79
CA PHE A 9 -1.54 5.50 -0.96
C PHE A 9 -2.46 5.50 -2.19
N ILE A 10 -2.36 4.46 -3.01
CA ILE A 10 -3.34 4.13 -4.04
C ILE A 10 -3.97 2.79 -3.69
N LEU A 11 -5.27 2.79 -3.39
CA LEU A 11 -6.02 1.57 -3.15
C LEU A 11 -6.31 0.89 -4.49
N VAL A 12 -5.99 -0.40 -4.57
CA VAL A 12 -6.06 -1.16 -5.82
C VAL A 12 -6.57 -2.58 -5.60
N GLU A 13 -6.93 -3.21 -6.71
CA GLU A 13 -7.24 -4.64 -6.76
C GLU A 13 -6.04 -5.50 -6.28
N PRO A 14 -6.31 -6.72 -5.79
CA PRO A 14 -5.27 -7.60 -5.27
C PRO A 14 -4.05 -7.76 -6.19
N HIS A 15 -2.87 -7.73 -5.58
CA HIS A 15 -1.55 -7.80 -6.21
C HIS A 15 -1.15 -6.59 -7.05
N ALA A 16 -1.99 -5.55 -7.13
CA ALA A 16 -1.64 -4.27 -7.75
C ALA A 16 -1.01 -4.43 -9.14
N LYS A 17 -1.62 -5.23 -10.03
CA LYS A 17 -1.11 -5.44 -11.40
C LYS A 17 -0.93 -4.13 -12.19
N VAL A 18 -1.74 -3.12 -11.89
CA VAL A 18 -1.60 -1.77 -12.48
C VAL A 18 -0.22 -1.15 -12.24
N ALA A 19 0.49 -1.53 -11.17
CA ALA A 19 1.84 -1.06 -10.87
C ALA A 19 2.90 -1.63 -11.82
N ASP A 20 2.59 -2.66 -12.62
CA ASP A 20 3.50 -3.16 -13.66
C ASP A 20 3.79 -2.09 -14.72
N LEU A 21 2.85 -1.16 -14.96
CA LEU A 21 3.07 -0.01 -15.84
C LEU A 21 4.22 0.89 -15.37
N LEU A 22 4.47 0.97 -14.05
CA LEU A 22 5.59 1.74 -13.51
C LEU A 22 6.91 1.00 -13.71
N LEU A 23 6.92 -0.33 -13.57
CA LEU A 23 8.09 -1.15 -13.90
C LEU A 23 8.44 -1.04 -15.38
N GLU A 24 7.44 -1.13 -16.26
CA GLU A 24 7.62 -0.96 -17.71
C GLU A 24 8.12 0.44 -18.08
N PHE A 25 7.71 1.46 -17.31
CA PHE A 25 8.22 2.83 -17.45
C PHE A 25 9.66 3.00 -16.95
N GLY A 26 10.23 1.99 -16.27
CA GLY A 26 11.60 1.99 -15.78
C GLY A 26 11.75 2.46 -14.34
N LEU A 27 10.67 2.52 -13.55
CA LEU A 27 10.79 2.69 -12.10
C LEU A 27 11.20 1.38 -11.43
N GLU A 28 11.95 1.51 -10.33
CA GLU A 28 12.36 0.37 -9.51
C GLU A 28 11.38 0.18 -8.35
N GLU A 29 10.87 -1.04 -8.22
CA GLU A 29 10.06 -1.44 -7.09
C GLU A 29 10.94 -1.74 -5.86
N GLY A 30 10.52 -1.23 -4.70
CA GLY A 30 11.14 -1.53 -3.42
C GLY A 30 10.62 -2.85 -2.82
N PHE A 31 10.98 -3.13 -1.56
CA PHE A 31 10.41 -4.29 -0.86
C PHE A 31 8.88 -4.21 -0.76
N SER A 32 8.21 -5.36 -0.82
CA SER A 32 6.79 -5.49 -0.48
C SER A 32 6.62 -5.95 0.97
N ARG A 33 5.46 -5.68 1.56
CA ARG A 33 5.05 -6.15 2.88
C ARG A 33 3.61 -6.64 2.84
N ASP A 34 3.39 -7.70 3.59
CA ASP A 34 2.12 -7.93 4.25
C ASP A 34 2.11 -7.09 5.54
N HIS A 35 0.95 -6.57 5.90
CA HIS A 35 0.74 -5.80 7.12
C HIS A 35 -0.09 -6.60 8.14
N PRO A 36 0.56 -7.49 8.93
CA PRO A 36 -0.12 -8.21 10.00
C PRO A 36 -0.87 -7.26 10.93
N GLY A 37 -2.11 -7.62 11.25
CA GLY A 37 -3.03 -6.83 12.04
C GLY A 37 -3.79 -5.73 11.28
N GLN A 38 -3.40 -5.38 10.05
CA GLN A 38 -4.18 -4.50 9.16
C GLN A 38 -4.94 -5.27 8.07
N GLY A 39 -4.50 -6.47 7.70
CA GLY A 39 -5.12 -7.26 6.63
C GLY A 39 -4.82 -6.75 5.22
N THR A 40 -3.80 -5.90 5.04
CA THR A 40 -3.40 -5.36 3.73
C THR A 40 -2.01 -5.86 3.29
N SER A 41 -1.73 -5.75 1.99
CA SER A 41 -0.39 -5.90 1.42
C SER A 41 -0.10 -4.77 0.46
N ASN A 42 1.17 -4.53 0.16
CA ASN A 42 1.59 -3.43 -0.70
C ASN A 42 2.58 -3.78 -1.82
N ARG A 43 2.70 -2.83 -2.76
CA ARG A 43 3.83 -2.64 -3.68
C ARG A 43 4.27 -1.19 -3.56
N ARG A 44 5.58 -0.92 -3.55
CA ARG A 44 6.08 0.41 -3.21
C ARG A 44 7.17 0.92 -4.15
N PHE A 45 7.15 2.22 -4.41
CA PHE A 45 8.11 2.91 -5.29
C PHE A 45 8.64 4.14 -4.56
N THR A 46 9.95 4.17 -4.33
CA THR A 46 10.60 5.21 -3.50
C THR A 46 11.11 6.34 -4.37
N PHE A 47 10.83 7.57 -3.96
CA PHE A 47 11.32 8.79 -4.58
C PHE A 47 12.23 9.53 -3.59
N ALA A 48 12.94 10.54 -4.07
CA ALA A 48 13.84 11.33 -3.23
C ALA A 48 13.12 12.09 -2.10
N ASN A 49 11.80 12.27 -2.21
CA ASN A 49 10.99 13.10 -1.32
C ASN A 49 9.67 12.42 -0.89
N GLY A 50 9.58 11.09 -0.97
CA GLY A 50 8.39 10.36 -0.51
C GLY A 50 8.26 8.96 -1.10
N LEU A 51 7.17 8.29 -0.76
CA LEU A 51 6.82 6.95 -1.24
C LEU A 51 5.48 6.95 -1.97
N LEU A 52 5.42 6.27 -3.11
CA LEU A 52 4.16 5.83 -3.70
C LEU A 52 3.90 4.38 -3.29
N GLU A 53 2.76 4.13 -2.64
CA GLU A 53 2.40 2.82 -2.12
C GLU A 53 1.06 2.37 -2.68
N PHE A 54 1.09 1.30 -3.47
CA PHE A 54 -0.10 0.58 -3.91
C PHE A 54 -0.49 -0.38 -2.81
N LEU A 55 -1.71 -0.25 -2.29
CA LEU A 55 -2.17 -0.99 -1.14
C LEU A 55 -3.47 -1.73 -1.51
N TRP A 56 -3.57 -3.01 -1.15
CA TRP A 56 -4.78 -3.79 -1.38
C TRP A 56 -5.15 -4.62 -0.14
N LEU A 57 -6.42 -5.00 -0.07
CA LEU A 57 -6.93 -5.92 0.94
C LEU A 57 -6.40 -7.34 0.66
N ARG A 58 -5.60 -7.86 1.58
CA ARG A 58 -5.06 -9.24 1.54
C ARG A 58 -5.97 -10.20 2.31
N ASP A 59 -6.42 -9.80 3.48
CA ASP A 59 -7.26 -10.59 4.38
C ASP A 59 -8.38 -9.71 4.95
N SER A 60 -9.60 -9.95 4.49
CA SER A 60 -10.78 -9.19 4.92
C SER A 60 -11.15 -9.41 6.38
N LEU A 61 -10.89 -10.59 6.93
CA LEU A 61 -11.22 -10.91 8.31
C LEU A 61 -10.24 -10.22 9.25
N GLU A 62 -8.95 -10.29 8.94
CA GLU A 62 -7.91 -9.58 9.68
C GLU A 62 -8.10 -8.06 9.59
N ALA A 63 -8.52 -7.52 8.45
CA ALA A 63 -8.82 -6.10 8.32
C ALA A 63 -10.01 -5.65 9.18
N GLU A 64 -10.97 -6.52 9.47
CA GLU A 64 -12.11 -6.21 10.35
C GLU A 64 -11.80 -6.43 11.84
N GLN A 65 -10.97 -7.41 12.17
CA GLN A 65 -10.80 -7.87 13.55
C GLN A 65 -9.41 -7.54 14.13
N GLY A 66 -8.45 -7.17 13.29
CA GLY A 66 -7.09 -6.86 13.68
C GLY A 66 -6.93 -5.49 14.36
N PRO A 67 -5.76 -5.21 14.93
CA PRO A 67 -5.43 -3.91 15.53
C PRO A 67 -5.62 -2.70 14.60
N GLY A 68 -5.54 -2.90 13.28
CA GLY A 68 -5.75 -1.89 12.25
C GLY A 68 -7.21 -1.70 11.82
N SER A 69 -8.18 -2.35 12.48
CA SER A 69 -9.60 -2.34 12.09
C SER A 69 -10.23 -0.95 11.96
N ALA A 70 -9.76 0.02 12.76
CA ALA A 70 -10.21 1.41 12.68
C ALA A 70 -9.74 2.17 11.41
N LEU A 71 -8.96 1.54 10.53
CA LEU A 71 -8.60 2.08 9.21
C LEU A 71 -9.66 1.77 8.14
N PHE A 72 -10.58 0.84 8.41
CA PHE A 72 -11.73 0.50 7.55
C PHE A 72 -11.35 0.12 6.10
N PHE A 73 -10.20 -0.52 5.88
CA PHE A 73 -9.72 -0.86 4.53
C PHE A 73 -10.64 -1.80 3.76
N LYS A 74 -11.44 -2.63 4.43
CA LYS A 74 -12.41 -3.52 3.78
C LYS A 74 -13.55 -2.74 3.08
N GLU A 75 -13.81 -1.51 3.50
CA GLU A 75 -14.94 -0.69 3.04
C GLU A 75 -14.58 0.24 1.88
N ARG A 76 -13.34 0.19 1.39
CA ARG A 76 -12.78 1.15 0.42
C ARG A 76 -12.65 0.60 -0.98
#